data_AF-A0A9D4BUG8-F1
#
_entry.id   AF-A0A9D4BUG8-F1
#
_cell.length_a   1.000
_cell.length_b   1.000
_cell.length_c   1.000
_cell.angle_alpha   90.00
_cell.angle_beta   90.00
_cell.angle_gamma   90.00
#
_symmetry.space_group_name_H-M   'P 1'
#
loop_
_entity.id
_entity.type
_entity.pdbx_description
1 polymer ?
#
loop_
_entity_poly.entity_id
_entity_poly.type
_entity_poly.pdbx_seq_one_letter_code
_entity_poly.pdbx_strand_id
1 'polypeptide(L)' 'MASSTTVLLRGFLQYRGAYDMAGQTEYIYDSVCWPLNYFLKLWDGQNNRFYA' A
#
# COMPACT_ATOMS: atom_id res chain seq x y z
N MET A 1 -0.58 -2.14 10.59
CA MET A 1 -0.48 -2.39 9.14
C MET A 1 -0.56 -1.10 8.32
N ALA A 2 -1.57 -0.23 8.54
CA ALA A 2 -1.73 1.00 7.77
C ALA A 2 -0.49 1.92 7.76
N SER A 3 0.11 2.18 8.93
CA SER A 3 1.32 3.03 9.02
C SER A 3 2.49 2.50 8.19
N SER A 4 2.75 1.19 8.25
CA SER A 4 3.80 0.53 7.47
C SER A 4 3.57 0.67 5.97
N THR A 5 2.33 0.45 5.50
CA THR A 5 1.98 0.63 4.08
C THR A 5 2.17 2.07 3.63
N THR A 6 1.80 3.06 4.45
CA THR A 6 1.99 4.49 4.12
C THR A 6 3.47 4.86 4.02
N VAL A 7 4.32 4.36 4.92
CA VAL A 7 5.77 4.60 4.87
C VAL A 7 6.38 3.95 3.62
N LEU A 8 5.95 2.74 3.27
CA LEU A 8 6.43 2.02 2.09
C LEU A 8 6.08 2.76 0.79
N LEU A 9 4.82 3.21 0.65
CA LEU A 9 4.35 4.00 -0.48
C LEU A 9 5.08 5.35 -0.57
N ARG A 10 5.31 6.01 0.56
CA ARG A 10 6.05 7.28 0.62
C ARG A 10 7.49 7.11 0.16
N GLY A 11 8.16 6.03 0.59
CA GLY A 11 9.50 5.66 0.13
C GLY A 11 9.53 5.38 -1.38
N PHE A 12 8.55 4.63 -1.89
CA PHE A 12 8.44 4.36 -3.32
C PHE A 12 8.25 5.63 -4.16
N LEU A 13 7.41 6.56 -3.73
CA LEU A 13 7.20 7.83 -4.44
C LEU A 13 8.47 8.70 -4.49
N GLN A 14 9.28 8.69 -3.43
CA GLN A 14 10.51 9.48 -3.37
C GLN A 14 11.68 8.84 -4.12
N TYR A 15 11.76 7.50 -4.09
CA TYR A 15 12.91 6.75 -4.60
C TYR A 15 12.57 5.83 -5.78
N ARG A 16 11.58 6.20 -6.59
CA ARG A 16 11.09 5.36 -7.71
C ARG A 16 12.22 4.85 -8.61
N GLY A 17 13.17 5.72 -8.96
CA GLY A 17 14.32 5.33 -9.79
C GLY A 17 15.19 4.24 -9.17
N ALA A 18 15.35 4.20 -7.84
CA ALA A 18 16.11 3.15 -7.17
C ALA A 18 15.38 1.80 -7.22
N TYR A 19 14.04 1.81 -7.14
CA TYR A 19 13.23 0.60 -7.28
C TYR A 19 13.23 0.05 -8.71
N ASP A 20 13.17 0.94 -9.70
CA ASP A 20 13.25 0.57 -11.11
C ASP A 20 14.64 -0.01 -11.45
N MET A 21 15.72 0.59 -10.95
CA MET A 21 17.08 0.05 -11.10
C MET A 21 17.28 -1.29 -10.40
N ALA A 22 16.62 -1.51 -9.26
CA ALA A 22 16.67 -2.77 -8.54
C ALA A 22 15.78 -3.86 -9.17
N GLY A 23 14.94 -3.53 -10.15
CA GLY A 23 13.93 -4.44 -10.69
C GLY A 23 12.87 -4.85 -9.66
N GLN A 24 12.69 -4.06 -8.60
CA GLN A 24 11.81 -4.37 -7.46
C GLN A 24 10.44 -3.67 -7.53
N THR A 25 10.19 -2.94 -8.61
CA THR A 25 8.99 -2.10 -8.77
C THR A 25 7.71 -2.93 -8.74
N GLU A 26 7.67 -4.06 -9.45
CA GLU A 26 6.49 -4.95 -9.48
C GLU A 26 6.21 -5.56 -8.11
N TYR A 27 7.25 -5.99 -7.39
CA TYR A 27 7.11 -6.57 -6.05
C TYR A 27 6.59 -5.57 -5.01
N ILE A 28 6.96 -4.30 -5.11
CA ILE A 28 6.35 -3.26 -4.27
C ILE A 28 4.88 -3.09 -4.58
N TYR A 29 4.49 -3.05 -5.85
CA TYR A 29 3.08 -2.92 -6.22
C TYR A 29 2.26 -4.10 -5.69
N ASP A 30 2.75 -5.32 -5.78
CA ASP A 30 2.08 -6.50 -5.24
C ASP A 30 2.00 -6.47 -3.70
N SER A 31 3.11 -6.13 -3.04
CA SER A 31 3.19 -6.02 -1.57
C SER A 31 2.24 -4.96 -0.99
N VAL A 32 2.00 -3.89 -1.75
CA VAL A 32 1.11 -2.79 -1.36
C VAL A 32 -0.35 -3.10 -1.74
N CYS A 33 -0.59 -3.86 -2.81
CA CYS A 33 -1.93 -4.24 -3.25
C CYS A 33 -2.69 -5.04 -2.17
N TRP A 34 -2.00 -5.97 -1.50
CA TRP A 34 -2.61 -6.80 -0.46
C TRP A 34 -3.20 -6.01 0.73
N PRO A 35 -2.44 -5.15 1.44
CA PRO A 35 -2.99 -4.36 2.54
C PRO A 35 -4.02 -3.32 2.08
N LEU A 36 -3.91 -2.74 0.87
CA LEU A 36 -4.96 -1.86 0.36
C LEU A 36 -6.29 -2.60 0.14
N ASN A 37 -6.25 -3.79 -0.45
CA ASN A 37 -7.44 -4.63 -0.60
C ASN A 37 -8.03 -5.02 0.75
N TYR A 38 -7.19 -5.25 1.76
CA TYR A 38 -7.63 -5.47 3.13
C TYR A 38 -8.38 -4.25 3.68
N PHE A 39 -7.83 -3.04 3.57
CA PHE A 39 -8.50 -1.83 4.03
C PHE A 39 -9.81 -1.56 3.29
N LEU A 40 -9.89 -1.84 2.00
CA LEU A 40 -11.13 -1.72 1.23
C LEU A 40 -12.21 -2.71 1.71
N LYS A 41 -11.84 -3.94 2.07
CA LYS A 41 -12.79 -4.92 2.63
C LYS A 41 -13.31 -4.53 4.01
N LEU A 42 -12.49 -3.85 4.80
CA LEU A 42 -12.86 -3.38 6.14
C LEU A 42 -13.68 -2.09 6.13
N TRP A 43 -13.71 -1.39 5.00
CA TRP A 43 -14.46 -0.15 4.86
C TRP A 43 -15.91 -0.44 4.45
N ASP A 44 -16.84 -0.24 5.38
CA ASP A 44 -18.26 -0.17 5.09
C ASP A 44 -18.68 1.29 4.88
N GLY A 45 -18.67 1.71 3.61
CA GLY A 45 -19.06 3.05 3.21
C GLY A 45 -20.54 3.38 3.39
N GLN A 46 -21.42 2.38 3.56
CA GLN A 46 -22.85 2.62 3.79
C GLN A 46 -23.11 3.03 5.24
N ASN A 47 -22.42 2.40 6.19
CA ASN A 47 -22.56 2.70 7.61
C ASN A 47 -21.48 3.64 8.16
N ASN A 48 -20.55 4.08 7.30
CA ASN A 48 -19.39 4.91 7.65
C ASN A 48 -18.54 4.26 8.77
N ARG A 49 -18.36 2.93 8.68
CA ARG A 49 -17.68 2.11 9.69
C ARG A 49 -16.42 1.49 9.09
N PHE A 50 -15.33 1.57 9.85
CA PHE A 50 -14.07 0.94 9.53
C PHE A 50 -13.74 -0.12 10.59
N TYR A 51 -13.58 -1.36 10.17
CA TYR A 51 -13.19 -2.45 11.04
C TYR A 51 -11.64 -2.45 11.14
N ALA A 52 -11.08 -2.11 12.29
CA ALA A 52 -9.62 -1.95 12.49
C ALA A 52 -9.01 -3.07 13.33
#